data_AF-A0A7S4RUY3-F1
#
_entry.id   AF-A0A7S4RUY3-F1
#
_cell.length_a   1.000
_cell.length_b   1.000
_cell.length_c   1.000
_cell.angle_alpha   90.00
_cell.angle_beta   90.00
_cell.angle_gamma   90.00
#
_symmetry.space_group_name_H-M   'P 1'
#
loop_
_entity.id
_entity.type
_entity.pdbx_description
1 polymer ?
#
loop_
_entity_poly.entity_id
_entity_poly.type
_entity_poly.pdbx_seq_one_letter_code
_entity_poly.pdbx_strand_id
1 'polypeptide(L)'
;LRGTLYQPKGNLDTLHSRCEAILPSFRKMLTRITKAAGLDPEKVATWQGKDIMLTSKVPYTSLTVAPLKTKARCVEKAENEYDGDFTRLIDIVRASIVVADEDQLLCVAKELQNEKVVRLKNRFKEPIFTGYSDALYNVEIEEIICEVQLHVGAIVAHKE
;
A
#
# COMPACT_ATOMS: atom_id res chain seq x y z
N LEU A 1 7.60 -2.26 -15.90
CA LEU A 1 8.17 -1.82 -14.60
C LEU A 1 9.32 -0.87 -14.89
N ARG A 2 9.34 0.31 -14.27
CA ARG A 2 10.35 1.38 -14.51
C ARG A 2 10.90 1.85 -13.17
N GLY A 3 12.22 1.86 -12.96
CA GLY A 3 12.87 2.38 -11.74
C GLY A 3 13.61 1.32 -10.92
N THR A 4 14.17 1.73 -9.77
CA THR A 4 14.84 0.83 -8.81
C THR A 4 13.85 0.28 -7.79
N LEU A 5 14.03 -0.96 -7.33
CA LEU A 5 13.21 -1.55 -6.26
C LEU A 5 13.69 -1.17 -4.86
N TYR A 6 14.78 -0.41 -4.76
CA TYR A 6 15.41 -0.06 -3.49
C TYR A 6 15.24 1.42 -3.21
N GLN A 7 15.11 1.77 -1.93
CA GLN A 7 15.18 3.14 -1.46
C GLN A 7 16.56 3.75 -1.76
N PRO A 8 16.66 5.08 -1.83
CA PRO A 8 17.93 5.77 -1.96
C PRO A 8 18.89 5.36 -0.84
N LYS A 9 20.17 5.25 -1.16
CA LYS A 9 21.22 4.98 -0.16
C LYS A 9 21.26 6.10 0.87
N GLY A 10 21.45 5.74 2.13
CA GLY A 10 21.54 6.70 3.24
C GLY A 10 21.32 6.01 4.59
N ASN A 11 21.31 6.81 5.66
CA ASN A 11 20.91 6.34 6.98
C ASN A 11 19.38 6.39 7.12
N LEU A 12 18.87 5.70 8.15
CA LEU A 12 17.43 5.62 8.41
C LEU A 12 16.80 6.98 8.69
N ASP A 13 17.49 7.90 9.37
CA ASP A 13 16.92 9.21 9.70
C ASP A 13 16.64 10.04 8.46
N THR A 14 17.63 10.13 7.55
CA THR A 14 17.48 10.83 6.28
C THR A 14 16.39 10.18 5.41
N LEU A 15 16.36 8.86 5.34
CA LEU A 15 15.31 8.14 4.61
C LEU A 15 13.93 8.42 5.20
N HIS A 16 13.80 8.40 6.52
CA HIS A 16 12.53 8.63 7.22
C HIS A 16 12.01 10.05 7.00
N SER A 17 12.87 11.07 7.07
CA SER A 17 12.50 12.46 6.77
C SER A 17 12.05 12.65 5.32
N ARG A 18 12.69 11.97 4.35
CA ARG A 18 12.23 12.00 2.95
C ARG A 18 10.88 11.32 2.78
N CYS A 19 10.68 10.17 3.43
CA CYS A 19 9.39 9.47 3.46
C CYS A 19 8.26 10.34 4.04
N GLU A 20 8.55 11.13 5.07
CA GLU A 20 7.61 12.08 5.65
C GLU A 20 7.27 13.21 4.67
N ALA A 21 8.28 13.76 4.00
CA ALA A 21 8.11 14.84 3.03
C ALA A 21 7.24 14.44 1.82
N ILE A 22 7.29 13.18 1.38
CA ILE A 22 6.51 12.71 0.21
C ILE A 22 5.08 12.28 0.55
N LEU A 23 4.69 12.20 1.83
CA LEU A 23 3.34 11.79 2.24
C LEU A 23 2.22 12.58 1.55
N PRO A 24 2.29 13.92 1.44
CA PRO A 24 1.24 14.69 0.76
C PRO A 24 1.12 14.31 -0.72
N SER A 25 2.26 14.13 -1.41
CA SER A 25 2.31 13.69 -2.82
C SER A 25 1.71 12.29 -2.97
N PHE A 26 2.07 11.35 -2.09
CA PHE A 26 1.53 10.00 -2.08
C PHE A 26 0.01 9.97 -1.84
N ARG A 27 -0.47 10.70 -0.82
CA ARG A 27 -1.91 10.80 -0.54
C ARG A 27 -2.67 11.43 -1.70
N LYS A 28 -2.13 12.49 -2.30
CA LYS A 28 -2.74 13.18 -3.45
C LYS A 28 -2.86 12.25 -4.67
N MET A 29 -1.79 11.51 -4.98
CA MET A 29 -1.80 10.52 -6.06
C MET A 29 -2.88 9.47 -5.83
N LEU A 30 -2.91 8.83 -4.64
CA LEU A 30 -3.90 7.79 -4.36
C LEU A 30 -5.33 8.31 -4.32
N THR A 31 -5.55 9.53 -3.81
CA THR A 31 -6.87 10.18 -3.82
C THR A 31 -7.37 10.40 -5.25
N ARG A 32 -6.48 10.78 -6.17
CA ARG A 32 -6.84 10.90 -7.59
C ARG A 32 -7.22 9.54 -8.17
N ILE A 33 -6.41 8.51 -7.91
CA ILE A 33 -6.63 7.15 -8.42
C ILE A 33 -7.97 6.58 -7.93
N THR A 34 -8.26 6.69 -6.63
CA THR A 34 -9.51 6.16 -6.08
C THR A 34 -10.73 6.90 -6.60
N LYS A 35 -10.68 8.23 -6.71
CA LYS A 35 -11.76 9.01 -7.31
C LYS A 35 -11.98 8.67 -8.79
N ALA A 36 -10.91 8.44 -9.55
CA ALA A 36 -11.01 8.02 -10.96
C ALA A 36 -11.67 6.64 -11.11
N ALA A 37 -11.51 5.76 -10.12
CA ALA A 37 -12.18 4.47 -10.03
C ALA A 37 -13.61 4.53 -9.44
N GLY A 38 -14.17 5.74 -9.24
CA GLY A 38 -15.52 5.93 -8.69
C GLY A 38 -15.63 5.64 -7.19
N LEU A 39 -14.51 5.53 -6.47
CA LEU A 39 -14.49 5.32 -5.03
C LEU A 39 -14.53 6.67 -4.30
N ASP A 40 -15.25 6.71 -3.19
CA ASP A 40 -15.10 7.76 -2.19
C ASP A 40 -13.95 7.38 -1.25
N PRO A 41 -12.82 8.12 -1.25
CA PRO A 41 -11.64 7.79 -0.47
C PRO A 41 -11.89 7.68 1.04
N GLU A 42 -12.82 8.49 1.58
CA GLU A 42 -13.06 8.58 3.02
C GLU A 42 -14.23 7.71 3.48
N LYS A 43 -15.00 7.15 2.54
CA LYS A 43 -16.08 6.22 2.86
C LYS A 43 -15.52 4.95 3.49
N VAL A 44 -16.14 4.52 4.59
CA VAL A 44 -15.85 3.24 5.24
C VAL A 44 -16.10 2.11 4.24
N ALA A 45 -15.10 1.24 4.10
CA ALA A 45 -15.21 0.07 3.23
C ALA A 45 -16.09 -0.98 3.92
N THR A 46 -17.10 -1.47 3.21
CA THR A 46 -18.04 -2.45 3.74
C THR A 46 -18.15 -3.67 2.84
N TRP A 47 -18.47 -4.80 3.44
CA TRP A 47 -18.84 -6.03 2.72
C TRP A 47 -20.11 -6.62 3.34
N GLN A 48 -21.13 -6.88 2.52
CA GLN A 48 -22.44 -7.35 2.97
C GLN A 48 -23.05 -6.50 4.11
N GLY A 49 -22.83 -5.19 4.06
CA GLY A 49 -23.34 -4.24 5.06
C GLY A 49 -22.54 -4.21 6.38
N LYS A 50 -21.43 -4.94 6.48
CA LYS A 50 -20.51 -4.90 7.64
C LYS A 50 -19.24 -4.12 7.29
N ASP A 51 -18.74 -3.36 8.26
CA ASP A 51 -17.48 -2.65 8.12
C ASP A 51 -16.32 -3.63 8.02
N ILE A 52 -15.41 -3.38 7.08
CA ILE A 52 -14.18 -4.15 6.92
C ILE A 52 -13.16 -3.57 7.88
N MET A 53 -12.69 -4.37 8.83
CA MET A 53 -11.85 -3.89 9.93
C MET A 53 -10.35 -3.96 9.58
N LEU A 54 -9.63 -2.84 9.73
CA LEU A 54 -8.15 -2.78 9.65
C LEU A 54 -7.51 -3.27 10.95
N THR A 55 -8.10 -2.89 12.08
CA THR A 55 -7.79 -3.42 13.41
C THR A 55 -9.09 -3.72 14.12
N SER A 56 -9.05 -4.34 15.30
CA SER A 56 -10.24 -4.63 16.09
C SER A 56 -11.13 -3.42 16.43
N LYS A 57 -10.65 -2.19 16.23
CA LYS A 57 -11.38 -0.94 16.54
C LYS A 57 -11.43 0.06 15.38
N VAL A 58 -10.65 -0.14 14.33
CA VAL A 58 -10.51 0.84 13.25
C VAL A 58 -10.91 0.17 11.93
N PRO A 59 -11.94 0.67 11.24
CA PRO A 59 -12.31 0.17 9.93
C PRO A 59 -11.34 0.66 8.86
N TYR A 60 -11.28 -0.07 7.75
CA TYR A 60 -10.78 0.45 6.50
C TYR A 60 -11.75 1.50 5.95
N THR A 61 -11.19 2.51 5.30
CA THR A 61 -11.88 3.29 4.29
C THR A 61 -11.52 2.77 2.90
N SER A 62 -12.20 3.22 1.85
CA SER A 62 -11.84 2.86 0.46
C SER A 62 -10.38 3.25 0.14
N LEU A 63 -9.85 4.31 0.78
CA LEU A 63 -8.43 4.64 0.79
C LEU A 63 -7.93 4.88 2.22
N THR A 64 -7.12 3.97 2.74
CA THR A 64 -6.47 4.13 4.05
C THR A 64 -4.96 4.32 3.88
N VAL A 65 -4.50 5.56 4.05
CA VAL A 65 -3.05 5.85 4.12
C VAL A 65 -2.57 5.60 5.54
N ALA A 66 -1.62 4.67 5.70
CA ALA A 66 -1.11 4.34 7.02
C ALA A 66 -0.16 5.43 7.54
N PRO A 67 -0.02 5.58 8.87
CA PRO A 67 1.07 6.33 9.45
C PRO A 67 2.43 5.79 8.97
N LEU A 68 3.44 6.67 8.95
CA LEU A 68 4.81 6.22 8.68
C LEU A 68 5.17 5.07 9.61
N LYS A 69 5.85 4.06 9.06
CA LYS A 69 6.46 3.04 9.90
C LYS A 69 7.42 3.72 10.87
N THR A 70 7.31 3.36 12.15
CA THR A 70 8.17 3.93 13.19
C THR A 70 9.61 3.49 12.96
N LYS A 71 10.58 4.34 13.32
CA LYS A 71 12.01 4.03 13.17
C LYS A 71 12.38 2.70 13.85
N ALA A 72 11.86 2.44 15.05
CA ALA A 72 12.06 1.17 15.75
C ALA A 72 11.60 -0.05 14.93
N ARG A 73 10.42 0.03 14.30
CA ARG A 73 9.91 -1.03 13.42
C ARG A 73 10.69 -1.14 12.11
N CYS A 74 11.26 -0.03 11.62
CA CYS A 74 12.17 -0.05 10.48
C CYS A 74 13.46 -0.79 10.81
N VAL A 75 14.07 -0.52 11.96
CA VAL A 75 15.27 -1.23 12.46
C VAL A 75 14.99 -2.72 12.60
N GLU A 76 13.97 -3.08 13.37
CA GLU A 76 13.56 -4.47 13.59
C GLU A 76 13.36 -5.22 12.27
N LYS A 77 12.65 -4.61 11.31
CA LYS A 77 12.40 -5.23 10.01
C LYS A 77 13.67 -5.36 9.16
N ALA A 78 14.51 -4.33 9.13
CA ALA A 78 15.74 -4.38 8.35
C ALA A 78 16.71 -5.43 8.89
N GLU A 79 16.85 -5.54 10.21
CA GLU A 79 17.68 -6.57 10.85
C GLU A 79 17.15 -7.98 10.59
N ASN A 80 15.84 -8.19 10.71
CA ASN A 80 15.25 -9.52 10.57
C ASN A 80 15.14 -10.01 9.12
N GLU A 81 14.87 -9.13 8.16
CA GLU A 81 14.56 -9.52 6.77
C GLU A 81 15.69 -9.17 5.78
N TYR A 82 16.52 -8.19 6.10
CA TYR A 82 17.38 -7.50 5.13
C TYR A 82 18.83 -7.29 5.60
N ASP A 83 19.30 -8.02 6.62
CA ASP A 83 20.67 -7.91 7.16
C ASP A 83 21.06 -6.46 7.53
N GLY A 84 20.10 -5.68 8.03
CA GLY A 84 20.26 -4.28 8.39
C GLY A 84 20.19 -3.28 7.23
N ASP A 85 19.94 -3.74 5.99
CA ASP A 85 19.87 -2.87 4.81
C ASP A 85 18.54 -2.10 4.72
N PHE A 86 18.57 -0.84 5.15
CA PHE A 86 17.42 0.06 5.07
C PHE A 86 16.97 0.38 3.63
N THR A 87 17.82 0.18 2.63
CA THR A 87 17.41 0.42 1.23
C THR A 87 16.32 -0.55 0.78
N ARG A 88 16.12 -1.65 1.51
CA ARG A 88 15.10 -2.67 1.20
C ARG A 88 13.76 -2.40 1.88
N LEU A 89 13.65 -1.36 2.72
CA LEU A 89 12.41 -0.95 3.38
C LEU A 89 11.48 -0.18 2.44
N ILE A 90 10.79 -0.90 1.57
CA ILE A 90 9.86 -0.35 0.56
C ILE A 90 8.45 -0.06 1.09
N ASP A 91 8.22 -0.28 2.38
CA ASP A 91 6.92 -0.18 3.05
C ASP A 91 6.92 0.79 4.25
N ILE A 92 7.83 1.77 4.25
CA ILE A 92 7.85 2.87 5.24
C ILE A 92 6.62 3.77 5.04
N VAL A 93 6.37 4.14 3.78
CA VAL A 93 5.16 4.82 3.34
C VAL A 93 4.27 3.81 2.64
N ARG A 94 3.06 3.63 3.17
CA ARG A 94 2.15 2.59 2.67
C ARG A 94 0.69 2.97 2.79
N ALA A 95 -0.13 2.42 1.91
CA ALA A 95 -1.57 2.59 1.93
C ALA A 95 -2.31 1.32 1.51
N SER A 96 -3.59 1.26 1.83
CA SER A 96 -4.52 0.26 1.36
C SER A 96 -5.64 0.92 0.58
N ILE A 97 -5.98 0.34 -0.58
CA ILE A 97 -7.20 0.62 -1.32
C ILE A 97 -8.08 -0.61 -1.22
N VAL A 98 -9.32 -0.42 -0.76
CA VAL A 98 -10.30 -1.50 -0.67
C VAL A 98 -11.39 -1.23 -1.70
N VAL A 99 -11.57 -2.16 -2.63
CA VAL A 99 -12.59 -2.10 -3.68
C VAL A 99 -13.72 -3.08 -3.37
N ALA A 100 -14.93 -2.78 -3.82
CA ALA A 100 -16.09 -3.63 -3.61
C ALA A 100 -16.16 -4.80 -4.61
N ASP A 101 -15.71 -4.55 -5.85
CA ASP A 101 -15.89 -5.45 -6.99
C ASP A 101 -14.70 -5.45 -7.96
N GLU A 102 -14.79 -6.31 -8.98
CA GLU A 102 -13.76 -6.49 -10.00
C GLU A 102 -13.62 -5.29 -10.95
N ASP A 103 -14.71 -4.56 -11.23
CA ASP A 103 -14.66 -3.39 -12.11
C ASP A 103 -13.84 -2.27 -11.47
N GLN A 104 -14.07 -2.01 -10.18
CA GLN A 104 -13.26 -1.09 -9.39
C GLN A 104 -11.82 -1.57 -9.26
N LEU A 105 -11.58 -2.87 -9.08
CA LEU A 105 -10.24 -3.47 -9.05
C LEU A 105 -9.48 -3.15 -10.34
N LEU A 106 -10.11 -3.40 -11.49
CA LEU A 106 -9.53 -3.15 -12.81
C LEU A 106 -9.28 -1.67 -13.04
N CYS A 107 -10.20 -0.79 -12.65
CA CYS A 107 -10.03 0.66 -12.74
C CYS A 107 -8.83 1.15 -11.92
N VAL A 108 -8.74 0.76 -10.64
CA VAL A 108 -7.62 1.14 -9.78
C VAL A 108 -6.30 0.57 -10.31
N ALA A 109 -6.29 -0.69 -10.73
CA ALA A 109 -5.11 -1.32 -11.30
C ALA A 109 -4.63 -0.59 -12.56
N LYS A 110 -5.54 -0.21 -13.46
CA LYS A 110 -5.22 0.55 -14.68
C LYS A 110 -4.65 1.92 -14.36
N GLU A 111 -5.25 2.64 -13.42
CA GLU A 111 -4.74 3.94 -12.97
C GLU A 111 -3.35 3.82 -12.33
N LEU A 112 -3.10 2.79 -11.51
CA LEU A 112 -1.77 2.51 -10.95
C LEU A 112 -0.73 2.20 -12.03
N GLN A 113 -1.09 1.54 -13.14
CA GLN A 113 -0.14 1.30 -14.24
C GLN A 113 0.32 2.58 -14.94
N ASN A 114 -0.41 3.70 -14.80
CA ASN A 114 0.00 5.00 -15.31
C ASN A 114 1.06 5.67 -14.40
N GLU A 115 1.22 5.19 -13.17
CA GLU A 115 2.24 5.65 -12.24
C GLU A 115 3.58 4.93 -12.45
N LYS A 116 4.64 5.41 -11.79
CA LYS A 116 5.95 4.77 -11.82
C LYS A 116 5.99 3.51 -10.93
N VAL A 117 5.34 2.44 -11.39
CA VAL A 117 5.35 1.13 -10.72
C VAL A 117 6.69 0.44 -10.97
N VAL A 118 7.43 0.18 -9.88
CA VAL A 118 8.71 -0.54 -9.89
C VAL A 118 8.54 -2.04 -9.67
N ARG A 119 7.46 -2.45 -8.98
CA ARG A 119 7.14 -3.86 -8.75
C ARG A 119 5.64 -4.06 -8.55
N LEU A 120 5.15 -5.20 -9.03
CA LEU A 120 3.82 -5.73 -8.72
C LEU A 120 3.97 -7.18 -8.25
N LYS A 121 3.47 -7.49 -7.05
CA LYS A 121 3.20 -8.87 -6.62
C LYS A 121 1.71 -9.11 -6.67
N ASN A 122 1.26 -9.96 -7.59
CA ASN A 122 -0.13 -10.37 -7.68
C ASN A 122 -0.34 -11.64 -6.85
N ARG A 123 -0.89 -11.51 -5.64
CA ARG A 123 -1.19 -12.65 -4.76
C ARG A 123 -2.61 -13.19 -4.95
N PHE A 124 -3.40 -12.62 -5.88
CA PHE A 124 -4.66 -13.24 -6.30
C PHE A 124 -4.43 -14.54 -7.08
N LYS A 125 -3.32 -14.64 -7.85
CA LYS A 125 -2.99 -15.81 -8.68
C LYS A 125 -2.38 -16.96 -7.89
N GLU A 126 -1.68 -16.65 -6.81
CA GLU A 126 -1.02 -17.61 -5.93
C GLU A 126 -1.45 -17.31 -4.49
N PRO A 127 -2.70 -17.68 -4.10
CA PRO A 127 -3.16 -17.46 -2.75
C PRO A 127 -2.24 -18.18 -1.77
N ILE A 128 -1.67 -17.42 -0.84
CA ILE A 128 -0.83 -17.98 0.22
C ILE A 128 -1.75 -18.80 1.14
N PHE A 129 -1.26 -19.89 1.73
CA PHE A 129 -2.00 -20.76 2.68
C PHE A 129 -2.71 -19.99 3.82
N THR A 130 -2.30 -18.74 4.07
CA THR A 130 -2.86 -17.80 5.04
C THR A 130 -4.05 -16.97 4.52
N GLY A 131 -4.57 -17.22 3.31
CA GLY A 131 -5.79 -16.57 2.77
C GLY A 131 -5.62 -15.18 2.15
N TYR A 132 -4.38 -14.69 2.00
CA TYR A 132 -4.13 -13.36 1.43
C TYR A 132 -4.22 -13.37 -0.10
N SER A 133 -5.25 -12.72 -0.65
CA SER A 133 -5.38 -12.42 -2.08
C SER A 133 -5.44 -10.90 -2.26
N ASP A 134 -4.27 -10.25 -2.27
CA ASP A 134 -4.11 -8.83 -2.57
C ASP A 134 -3.12 -8.60 -3.72
N ALA A 135 -3.13 -7.41 -4.30
CA ALA A 135 -2.07 -6.97 -5.21
C ALA A 135 -1.22 -5.91 -4.51
N LEU A 136 0.07 -6.21 -4.35
CA LEU A 136 1.04 -5.26 -3.80
C LEU A 136 1.75 -4.54 -4.94
N TYR A 137 1.54 -3.23 -5.01
CA TYR A 137 2.25 -2.34 -5.91
C TYR A 137 3.33 -1.59 -5.14
N ASN A 138 4.55 -1.60 -5.65
CA ASN A 138 5.57 -0.65 -5.23
C ASN A 138 5.66 0.44 -6.29
N VAL A 139 5.44 1.68 -5.85
CA VAL A 139 5.43 2.88 -6.69
C VAL A 139 6.55 3.80 -6.24
N GLU A 140 7.22 4.43 -7.20
CA GLU A 140 8.27 5.42 -6.92
C GLU A 140 7.70 6.83 -7.01
N ILE A 141 7.89 7.63 -5.96
CA ILE A 141 7.54 9.05 -5.89
C ILE A 141 8.76 9.80 -5.38
N GLU A 142 9.32 10.71 -6.18
CA GLU A 142 10.49 11.51 -5.78
C GLU A 142 11.65 10.63 -5.25
N GLU A 143 11.92 9.53 -5.98
CA GLU A 143 12.89 8.48 -5.66
C GLU A 143 12.58 7.63 -4.41
N ILE A 144 11.49 7.89 -3.71
CA ILE A 144 11.03 7.09 -2.57
C ILE A 144 10.07 6.01 -3.04
N ILE A 145 10.35 4.77 -2.64
CA ILE A 145 9.48 3.63 -2.91
C ILE A 145 8.40 3.57 -1.83
N CYS A 146 7.14 3.56 -2.27
CA CYS A 146 5.96 3.42 -1.43
C CYS A 146 5.22 2.13 -1.76
N GLU A 147 4.51 1.55 -0.79
CA GLU A 147 3.68 0.37 -0.98
C GLU A 147 2.20 0.72 -1.08
N VAL A 148 1.51 0.21 -2.09
CA VAL A 148 0.06 0.30 -2.24
C VAL A 148 -0.50 -1.12 -2.27
N GLN A 149 -1.34 -1.43 -1.30
CA GLN A 149 -2.02 -2.71 -1.21
C GLN A 149 -3.43 -2.58 -1.77
N LEU A 150 -3.74 -3.30 -2.84
CA LEU A 150 -5.06 -3.30 -3.46
C LEU A 150 -5.81 -4.57 -3.05
N HIS A 151 -6.89 -4.38 -2.31
CA HIS A 151 -7.70 -5.45 -1.73
C HIS A 151 -9.11 -5.47 -2.32
N VAL A 152 -9.68 -6.66 -2.49
CA VAL A 152 -11.12 -6.84 -2.75
C VAL A 152 -11.84 -7.05 -1.42
N GLY A 153 -12.88 -6.29 -1.14
CA GLY A 153 -13.55 -6.24 0.17
C GLY A 153 -14.05 -7.61 0.64
N ALA A 154 -14.58 -8.42 -0.28
CA ALA A 154 -14.99 -9.79 0.00
C ALA A 154 -13.83 -10.64 0.58
N ILE A 155 -12.61 -10.48 0.08
CA ILE A 155 -11.45 -11.25 0.52
C ILE A 155 -10.95 -10.75 1.88
N VAL A 156 -10.91 -9.43 2.10
CA VAL A 156 -10.48 -8.87 3.38
C VAL A 156 -11.42 -9.26 4.51
N ALA A 157 -12.72 -9.27 4.25
CA ALA A 157 -13.73 -9.62 5.24
C ALA A 157 -13.66 -11.07 5.74
N HIS A 158 -12.99 -11.97 5.00
CA HIS A 158 -12.80 -13.37 5.38
C HIS A 158 -11.39 -13.64 5.94
N LYS A 159 -10.61 -12.59 6.25
CA LYS A 159 -9.38 -12.71 7.03
C LYS A 159 -9.74 -12.92 8.52
N GLU A 160 -10.11 -14.14 8.87
CA GLU A 160 -10.18 -14.64 10.26
C GLU A 160 -9.15 -15.75 10.47
#